data_AF-A0A5C7J9R0-F1
#
_entry.id   AF-A0A5C7J9R0-F1
#
_cell.length_a   1.000
_cell.length_b   1.000
_cell.length_c   1.000
_cell.angle_alpha   90.00
_cell.angle_beta   90.00
_cell.angle_gamma   90.00
#
_symmetry.space_group_name_H-M   'P 1'
#
loop_
_entity.id
_entity.type
_entity.pdbx_description
1 polymer ?
#
loop_
_entity_poly.entity_id
_entity_poly.type
_entity_poly.pdbx_seq_one_letter_code
_entity_poly.pdbx_strand_id
1 'polypeptide(L)'
;MKILIGSSALNLMCFDIKAHDLDYFYIEGNKRPDGDSHALPADLFNLLLKYCIKLDENLYYVSKCALYTIKESHLEWDIFWFKHAIDVIMLERRGAYRIDELYYAFKDFWKKTHGYKSRLSLDRSKDDFFNDAVVKKYDHDWLHEVVASPNPPLYTLALSDNAEVMIDRVKFDVLPFESKLNMFREEMCVIALERWVIPSDGKIHPALAYLYAVQKTVTNLTKNWASQFILDNLSWYLNNFDRKFFNNFLTATGKEIPSFIIDGELTTVHCKTGHAIVEYVYQDESGQFYKAYDMTDREGNRISWECSEWLIPVKPVTKTIAVYEEV
;
A
#
# COMPACT_ATOMS: atom_id res chain seq x y z
N MET A 1 19.69 -27.37 -4.89
CA MET A 1 18.40 -27.03 -4.25
C MET A 1 18.05 -25.56 -4.50
N LYS A 2 16.80 -25.28 -4.89
CA LYS A 2 16.25 -23.93 -5.09
C LYS A 2 14.77 -23.87 -4.69
N ILE A 3 14.30 -22.70 -4.29
CA ILE A 3 12.92 -22.45 -3.87
C ILE A 3 12.28 -21.47 -4.85
N LEU A 4 11.24 -21.89 -5.56
CA LEU A 4 10.44 -21.06 -6.45
C LEU A 4 9.58 -20.10 -5.63
N ILE A 5 9.60 -18.82 -6.01
CA ILE A 5 8.83 -17.73 -5.42
C ILE A 5 8.07 -16.94 -6.50
N GLY A 6 7.58 -15.75 -6.17
CA GLY A 6 7.05 -14.82 -7.15
C GLY A 6 5.72 -15.26 -7.77
N SER A 7 5.46 -14.78 -9.00
CA SER A 7 4.22 -15.06 -9.72
C SER A 7 4.10 -16.52 -10.14
N SER A 8 5.22 -17.19 -10.44
CA SER A 8 5.23 -18.61 -10.76
C SER A 8 4.78 -19.47 -9.57
N ALA A 9 5.19 -19.12 -8.35
CA ALA A 9 4.70 -19.78 -7.14
C ALA A 9 3.20 -19.53 -6.91
N LEU A 10 2.68 -18.34 -7.22
CA LEU A 10 1.24 -18.05 -7.15
C LEU A 10 0.43 -18.94 -8.09
N ASN A 11 0.92 -19.22 -9.30
CA ASN A 11 0.23 -20.12 -10.24
C ASN A 11 0.09 -21.55 -9.71
N LEU A 12 1.11 -22.05 -9.00
CA LEU A 12 1.04 -23.34 -8.31
C LEU A 12 0.03 -23.35 -7.14
N MET A 13 -0.38 -22.17 -6.66
CA MET A 13 -1.42 -21.98 -5.64
C MET A 13 -2.80 -21.67 -6.26
N CYS A 14 -2.99 -21.96 -7.54
CA CYS A 14 -4.23 -21.70 -8.29
C CYS A 14 -4.61 -20.22 -8.40
N PHE A 15 -3.64 -19.32 -8.36
CA PHE A 15 -3.84 -17.93 -8.80
C PHE A 15 -3.69 -17.92 -10.33
N ASP A 16 -4.72 -17.50 -11.06
CA ASP A 16 -4.64 -17.37 -12.52
C ASP A 16 -3.90 -16.07 -12.89
N ILE A 17 -2.57 -16.08 -12.76
CA ILE A 17 -1.70 -14.92 -13.00
C ILE A 17 -0.74 -15.23 -14.15
N LYS A 18 -0.55 -14.26 -15.05
CA LYS A 18 0.46 -14.38 -16.10
C LYS A 18 1.86 -14.23 -15.47
N ALA A 19 2.57 -15.35 -15.29
CA ALA A 19 3.98 -15.34 -14.91
C ALA A 19 4.85 -15.04 -16.15
N HIS A 20 5.77 -14.09 -16.00
CA HIS A 20 6.63 -13.62 -17.09
C HIS A 20 8.08 -14.10 -16.93
N ASP A 21 8.46 -14.47 -15.72
CA ASP A 21 9.78 -14.83 -15.25
C ASP A 21 9.70 -16.00 -14.26
N LEU A 22 10.86 -16.57 -13.95
CA LEU A 22 11.04 -17.55 -12.90
C LEU A 22 11.92 -16.92 -11.82
N ASP A 23 11.34 -16.79 -10.63
CA ASP A 23 11.98 -16.20 -9.46
C ASP A 23 12.40 -17.32 -8.49
N TYR A 24 13.67 -17.38 -8.12
CA TYR A 24 14.16 -18.38 -7.18
C TYR A 24 14.94 -17.78 -6.01
N PHE A 25 14.79 -18.38 -4.84
CA PHE A 25 15.80 -18.31 -3.79
C PHE A 25 16.74 -19.51 -3.86
N TYR A 26 18.03 -19.26 -3.59
CA TYR A 26 19.07 -20.28 -3.46
C TYR A 26 20.03 -19.90 -2.33
N ILE A 27 20.78 -20.87 -1.81
CA ILE A 27 21.76 -20.62 -0.74
C ILE A 27 22.95 -19.85 -1.32
N GLU A 28 23.38 -18.79 -0.65
CA GLU A 28 24.57 -18.01 -0.99
C GLU A 28 25.82 -18.91 -1.11
N GLY A 29 26.66 -18.64 -2.11
CA GLY A 29 27.82 -19.48 -2.45
C GLY A 29 27.52 -20.68 -3.34
N ASN A 30 26.25 -21.09 -3.49
CA ASN A 30 25.88 -22.11 -4.49
C ASN A 30 25.79 -21.51 -5.90
N LYS A 31 25.81 -22.39 -6.91
CA LYS A 31 25.58 -21.99 -8.31
C LYS A 31 24.21 -21.32 -8.45
N ARG A 32 24.20 -20.07 -8.91
CA ARG A 32 22.99 -19.29 -9.20
C ARG A 32 22.10 -20.04 -10.22
N PRO A 33 20.82 -20.27 -9.92
CA PRO A 33 19.85 -20.78 -10.90
C PRO A 33 19.57 -19.77 -12.02
N ASP A 34 19.10 -20.25 -13.17
CA ASP A 34 18.59 -19.37 -14.23
C ASP A 34 17.36 -18.57 -13.76
N GLY A 35 17.08 -17.44 -14.43
CA GLY A 35 15.98 -16.53 -14.07
C GLY A 35 16.39 -15.43 -13.08
N ASP A 36 15.40 -14.73 -12.51
CA ASP A 36 15.63 -13.66 -11.52
C ASP A 36 15.81 -14.27 -10.12
N SER A 37 17.01 -14.84 -9.92
CA SER A 37 17.35 -15.58 -8.70
C SER A 37 18.10 -14.72 -7.68
N HIS A 38 17.69 -14.81 -6.42
CA HIS A 38 18.30 -14.13 -5.28
C HIS A 38 18.97 -15.12 -4.32
N ALA A 39 20.18 -14.79 -3.87
CA ALA A 39 20.90 -15.58 -2.87
C ALA A 39 20.37 -15.26 -1.45
N LEU A 40 20.21 -16.28 -0.62
CA LEU A 40 19.88 -16.17 0.80
C LEU A 40 21.02 -16.76 1.65
N PRO A 41 21.32 -16.16 2.81
CA PRO A 41 22.11 -16.81 3.85
C PRO A 41 21.56 -18.20 4.20
N ALA A 42 22.43 -19.17 4.50
CA ALA A 42 22.05 -20.57 4.67
C ALA A 42 21.03 -20.79 5.80
N ASP A 43 21.16 -20.04 6.89
CA ASP A 43 20.22 -20.02 8.02
C ASP A 43 18.82 -19.54 7.61
N LEU A 44 18.73 -18.42 6.88
CA LEU A 44 17.44 -17.92 6.37
C LEU A 44 16.84 -18.87 5.32
N PHE A 45 17.65 -19.44 4.44
CA PHE A 45 17.19 -20.42 3.46
C PHE A 45 16.59 -21.64 4.16
N ASN A 46 17.29 -22.19 5.17
CA ASN A 46 16.82 -23.34 5.94
C ASN A 46 15.57 -23.03 6.76
N LEU A 47 15.45 -21.80 7.28
CA LEU A 47 14.23 -21.33 7.93
C LEU A 47 13.05 -21.33 6.95
N LEU A 48 13.22 -20.73 5.76
CA LEU A 48 12.19 -20.70 4.73
C LEU A 48 11.81 -22.11 4.25
N LEU A 49 12.78 -23.02 4.14
CA LEU A 49 12.56 -24.39 3.66
C LEU A 49 11.52 -25.14 4.49
N LYS A 50 11.40 -24.85 5.80
CA LYS A 50 10.36 -25.42 6.69
C LYS A 50 8.93 -25.13 6.22
N TYR A 51 8.75 -24.05 5.46
CA TYR A 51 7.47 -23.57 4.95
C TYR A 51 7.31 -23.75 3.44
N CYS A 52 8.11 -24.64 2.86
CA CYS A 52 8.09 -24.95 1.43
C CYS A 52 7.51 -26.34 1.17
N ILE A 53 6.98 -26.52 -0.03
CA ILE A 53 6.45 -27.78 -0.54
C ILE A 53 7.42 -28.27 -1.62
N LYS A 54 7.83 -29.54 -1.52
CA LYS A 54 8.75 -30.17 -2.47
C LYS A 54 8.03 -30.46 -3.79
N LEU A 55 8.61 -30.01 -4.90
CA LEU A 55 8.15 -30.33 -6.26
C LEU A 55 8.99 -31.44 -6.89
N ASP A 56 10.30 -31.42 -6.64
CA ASP A 56 11.27 -32.36 -7.18
C ASP A 56 12.46 -32.52 -6.21
N GLU A 57 13.42 -33.39 -6.50
CA GLU A 57 14.61 -33.66 -5.70
C GLU A 57 15.33 -32.38 -5.24
N ASN A 58 15.42 -31.39 -6.15
CA ASN A 58 16.16 -30.15 -5.93
C ASN A 58 15.31 -28.88 -6.06
N LEU A 59 13.99 -29.00 -6.16
CA LEU A 59 13.06 -27.90 -6.40
C LEU A 59 11.92 -27.90 -5.39
N TYR A 60 11.72 -26.77 -4.75
CA TYR A 60 10.63 -26.51 -3.83
C TYR A 60 9.87 -25.26 -4.29
N TYR A 61 8.64 -25.05 -3.82
CA TYR A 61 7.98 -23.76 -3.87
C TYR A 61 7.52 -23.36 -2.48
N VAL A 62 7.50 -22.06 -2.22
CA VAL A 62 7.01 -21.54 -0.94
C VAL A 62 5.53 -21.84 -0.74
N SER A 63 5.11 -22.08 0.49
CA SER A 63 3.68 -22.11 0.84
C SER A 63 3.04 -20.72 0.69
N LYS A 64 1.71 -20.68 0.66
CA LYS A 64 0.90 -19.45 0.58
C LYS A 64 1.25 -18.43 1.67
N CYS A 65 1.35 -18.87 2.93
CA CYS A 65 1.67 -18.00 4.07
C CYS A 65 3.14 -17.55 4.05
N ALA A 66 4.07 -18.40 3.59
CA ALA A 66 5.46 -18.01 3.42
C ALA A 66 5.61 -16.94 2.31
N LEU A 67 4.92 -17.10 1.18
CA LEU A 67 4.94 -16.11 0.10
C LEU A 67 4.34 -14.77 0.55
N TYR A 68 3.23 -14.81 1.28
CA TYR A 68 2.63 -13.64 1.92
C TYR A 68 3.67 -12.92 2.79
N THR A 69 4.31 -13.66 3.69
CA THR A 69 5.28 -13.12 4.64
C THR A 69 6.50 -12.51 3.95
N ILE A 70 7.03 -13.17 2.92
CA ILE A 70 8.15 -12.67 2.12
C ILE A 70 7.77 -11.33 1.49
N LYS A 71 6.62 -11.25 0.81
CA LYS A 71 6.19 -10.03 0.11
C LYS A 71 5.89 -8.90 1.07
N GLU A 72 5.20 -9.20 2.17
CA GLU A 72 4.85 -8.24 3.19
C GLU A 72 6.09 -7.64 3.88
N SER A 73 7.07 -8.49 4.23
CA SER A 73 8.33 -8.05 4.85
C SER A 73 9.12 -7.07 3.98
N HIS A 74 8.91 -7.09 2.66
CA HIS A 74 9.62 -6.26 1.67
C HIS A 74 8.96 -4.88 1.45
N LEU A 75 7.73 -4.66 1.92
CA LEU A 75 6.97 -3.43 1.66
C LEU A 75 7.53 -2.16 2.33
N GLU A 76 8.57 -2.27 3.16
CA GLU A 76 9.27 -1.09 3.66
C GLU A 76 10.19 -0.44 2.62
N TRP A 77 10.52 -1.12 1.53
CA TRP A 77 11.36 -0.61 0.45
C TRP A 77 10.52 -0.36 -0.81
N ASP A 78 10.81 0.74 -1.51
CA ASP A 78 10.13 1.11 -2.74
C ASP A 78 10.69 0.33 -3.95
N ILE A 79 10.48 -0.99 -3.93
CA ILE A 79 10.93 -1.90 -4.97
C ILE A 79 9.72 -2.78 -5.32
N PHE A 80 9.14 -2.54 -6.50
CA PHE A 80 7.90 -3.19 -6.95
C PHE A 80 6.76 -3.12 -5.92
N TRP A 81 6.69 -2.03 -5.14
CA TRP A 81 5.85 -1.93 -3.95
C TRP A 81 4.38 -2.28 -4.20
N PHE A 82 3.75 -1.70 -5.23
CA PHE A 82 2.35 -1.97 -5.56
C PHE A 82 2.10 -3.43 -5.93
N LYS A 83 3.02 -4.06 -6.69
CA LYS A 83 2.93 -5.50 -7.03
C LYS A 83 2.87 -6.32 -5.74
N HIS A 84 3.79 -6.06 -4.82
CA HIS A 84 3.84 -6.76 -3.54
C HIS A 84 2.62 -6.49 -2.66
N ALA A 85 2.13 -5.25 -2.60
CA ALA A 85 0.96 -4.89 -1.80
C ALA A 85 -0.32 -5.59 -2.32
N ILE A 86 -0.51 -5.62 -3.64
CA ILE A 86 -1.63 -6.34 -4.28
C ILE A 86 -1.54 -7.82 -3.98
N ASP A 87 -0.37 -8.44 -4.17
CA ASP A 87 -0.17 -9.86 -3.88
C ASP A 87 -0.46 -10.19 -2.42
N VAL A 88 -0.04 -9.34 -1.47
CA VAL A 88 -0.30 -9.49 -0.03
C VAL A 88 -1.79 -9.48 0.25
N ILE A 89 -2.55 -8.52 -0.28
CA ILE A 89 -4.01 -8.47 -0.12
C ILE A 89 -4.68 -9.70 -0.75
N MET A 90 -4.25 -10.10 -1.96
CA MET A 90 -4.82 -11.27 -2.63
C MET A 90 -4.58 -12.57 -1.85
N LEU A 91 -3.39 -12.71 -1.24
CA LEU A 91 -3.03 -13.83 -0.39
C LEU A 91 -3.82 -13.81 0.93
N GLU A 92 -3.94 -12.64 1.57
CA GLU A 92 -4.76 -12.42 2.77
C GLU A 92 -6.23 -12.80 2.54
N ARG A 93 -6.83 -12.33 1.44
CA ARG A 93 -8.21 -12.68 1.03
C ARG A 93 -8.40 -14.19 0.80
N ARG A 94 -7.32 -14.93 0.58
CA ARG A 94 -7.30 -16.39 0.48
C ARG A 94 -6.87 -17.08 1.77
N GLY A 95 -6.91 -16.38 2.90
CA GLY A 95 -6.60 -16.91 4.23
C GLY A 95 -5.11 -17.14 4.48
N ALA A 96 -4.23 -16.43 3.78
CA ALA A 96 -2.82 -16.36 4.18
C ALA A 96 -2.68 -15.49 5.44
N TYR A 97 -1.67 -15.79 6.26
CA TYR A 97 -1.33 -15.04 7.45
C TYR A 97 0.19 -14.90 7.57
N ARG A 98 0.63 -13.91 8.35
CA ARG A 98 2.06 -13.67 8.63
C ARG A 98 2.65 -14.79 9.47
N ILE A 99 3.84 -15.25 9.09
CA ILE A 99 4.68 -16.13 9.89
C ILE A 99 5.77 -15.26 10.56
N ASP A 100 5.61 -14.93 11.83
CA ASP A 100 6.46 -13.91 12.50
C ASP A 100 7.96 -14.23 12.46
N GLU A 101 8.36 -15.49 12.70
CA GLU A 101 9.79 -15.86 12.65
C GLU A 101 10.39 -15.62 11.26
N LEU A 102 9.61 -15.86 10.21
CA LEU A 102 10.01 -15.65 8.84
C LEU A 102 9.98 -14.15 8.49
N TYR A 103 8.97 -13.42 8.97
CA TYR A 103 8.79 -11.99 8.74
C TYR A 103 9.99 -11.20 9.22
N TYR A 104 10.38 -11.39 10.49
CA TYR A 104 11.50 -10.66 11.09
C TYR A 104 12.83 -11.07 10.48
N ALA A 105 13.04 -12.35 10.18
CA ALA A 105 14.26 -12.82 9.53
C ALA A 105 14.43 -12.22 8.13
N PHE A 106 13.36 -12.16 7.34
CA PHE A 106 13.39 -11.50 6.04
C PHE A 106 13.53 -9.98 6.16
N LYS A 107 12.88 -9.33 7.13
CA LYS A 107 13.06 -7.90 7.35
C LYS A 107 14.51 -7.54 7.63
N ASP A 108 15.20 -8.32 8.46
CA ASP A 108 16.61 -8.08 8.74
C ASP A 108 17.51 -8.37 7.55
N PHE A 109 17.15 -9.36 6.73
CA PHE A 109 17.79 -9.59 5.44
C PHE A 109 17.61 -8.40 4.50
N TRP A 110 16.39 -7.92 4.28
CA TRP A 110 16.09 -6.78 3.41
C TRP A 110 16.76 -5.48 3.88
N LYS A 111 16.84 -5.23 5.20
CA LYS A 111 17.60 -4.09 5.75
C LYS A 111 19.08 -4.14 5.36
N LYS A 112 19.69 -5.32 5.36
CA LYS A 112 21.10 -5.51 4.93
C LYS A 112 21.24 -5.35 3.42
N THR A 113 20.27 -5.84 2.64
CA THR A 113 20.30 -5.86 1.18
C THR A 113 19.99 -4.49 0.54
N HIS A 114 19.00 -3.78 1.08
CA HIS A 114 18.47 -2.53 0.49
C HIS A 114 18.77 -1.29 1.34
N GLY A 115 19.42 -1.48 2.50
CA GLY A 115 19.86 -0.40 3.38
C GLY A 115 18.81 0.07 4.38
N TYR A 116 19.29 0.90 5.31
CA TYR A 116 18.49 1.52 6.36
C TYR A 116 17.86 2.83 5.89
N LYS A 117 16.67 3.15 6.41
CA LYS A 117 16.02 4.47 6.27
C LYS A 117 16.71 5.54 7.14
N SER A 118 18.03 5.64 7.06
CA SER A 118 18.85 6.54 7.88
C SER A 118 18.47 8.02 7.72
N ARG A 119 17.93 8.41 6.54
CA ARG A 119 17.42 9.77 6.30
C ARG A 119 16.23 10.19 7.16
N LEU A 120 15.54 9.23 7.81
CA LEU A 120 14.41 9.50 8.70
C LEU A 120 14.82 9.58 10.17
N SER A 121 16.10 9.85 10.47
CA SER A 121 16.55 10.12 11.83
C SER A 121 15.79 11.35 12.39
N LEU A 122 15.26 11.21 13.61
CA LEU A 122 14.39 12.21 14.27
C LEU A 122 15.20 13.29 15.01
N ASP A 123 16.53 13.28 14.81
CA ASP A 123 17.50 14.21 15.40
C ASP A 123 17.73 15.46 14.54
N ARG A 124 16.82 15.74 13.61
CA ARG A 124 16.92 16.82 12.63
C ARG A 124 15.90 17.92 12.89
N SER A 125 16.23 19.14 12.47
CA SER A 125 15.33 20.30 12.55
C SER A 125 14.09 20.11 11.65
N LYS A 126 12.99 20.84 11.94
CA LYS A 126 11.77 20.86 11.09
C LYS A 126 12.12 21.19 9.63
N ASP A 127 13.00 22.17 9.43
CA ASP A 127 13.48 22.59 8.11
C ASP A 127 14.24 21.47 7.38
N ASP A 128 15.01 20.63 8.09
CA ASP A 128 15.71 19.48 7.51
C ASP A 128 14.81 18.28 7.24
N PHE A 129 13.73 18.10 8.03
CA PHE A 129 12.78 16.99 7.87
C PHE A 129 11.86 17.21 6.66
N PHE A 130 11.53 18.47 6.37
CA PHE A 130 10.68 18.87 5.25
C PHE A 130 11.42 19.49 4.07
N ASN A 131 12.76 19.45 4.02
CA ASN A 131 13.60 19.87 2.89
C ASN A 131 13.49 18.93 1.67
N ASP A 132 12.29 18.41 1.43
CA ASP A 132 11.95 17.77 0.17
C ASP A 132 11.84 18.87 -0.88
N ALA A 133 12.37 18.65 -2.08
CA ALA A 133 12.36 19.64 -3.17
C ALA A 133 10.94 19.92 -3.74
N VAL A 134 9.90 19.65 -2.95
CA VAL A 134 8.49 19.82 -3.29
C VAL A 134 8.10 21.27 -3.04
N VAL A 135 7.67 21.95 -4.10
CA VAL A 135 7.09 23.28 -4.01
C VAL A 135 5.69 23.16 -3.38
N LYS A 136 5.57 23.53 -2.11
CA LYS A 136 4.29 23.50 -1.38
C LYS A 136 3.45 24.74 -1.70
N LYS A 137 2.24 24.53 -2.21
CA LYS A 137 1.29 25.63 -2.52
C LYS A 137 0.45 26.06 -1.31
N TYR A 138 0.31 25.18 -0.33
CA TYR A 138 -0.38 25.43 0.93
C TYR A 138 0.51 24.96 2.09
N ASP A 139 0.31 25.57 3.25
CA ASP A 139 0.93 25.10 4.49
C ASP A 139 0.43 23.69 4.84
N HIS A 140 1.33 22.85 5.35
CA HIS A 140 1.05 21.45 5.63
C HIS A 140 0.08 21.29 6.82
N ASP A 141 0.30 22.04 7.88
CA ASP A 141 -0.53 22.00 9.10
C ASP A 141 -1.93 22.54 8.78
N TRP A 142 -2.03 23.58 7.94
CA TRP A 142 -3.32 24.07 7.43
C TRP A 142 -4.08 23.00 6.63
N LEU A 143 -3.40 22.18 5.83
CA LEU A 143 -4.07 21.09 5.12
C LEU A 143 -4.69 20.08 6.10
N HIS A 144 -4.04 19.78 7.22
CA HIS A 144 -4.63 18.95 8.28
C HIS A 144 -5.93 19.57 8.82
N GLU A 145 -5.94 20.87 9.14
CA GLU A 145 -7.13 21.56 9.63
C GLU A 145 -8.30 21.48 8.65
N VAL A 146 -8.00 21.53 7.35
CA VAL A 146 -9.00 21.47 6.28
C VAL A 146 -9.53 20.04 6.08
N VAL A 147 -8.66 19.03 6.04
CA VAL A 147 -9.09 17.66 5.73
C VAL A 147 -9.58 16.88 6.94
N ALA A 148 -9.25 17.31 8.17
CA ALA A 148 -9.54 16.60 9.40
C ALA A 148 -11.01 16.17 9.52
N SER A 149 -11.19 14.90 9.87
CA SER A 149 -12.49 14.31 10.14
C SER A 149 -12.32 13.16 11.15
N PRO A 150 -12.54 13.38 12.46
CA PRO A 150 -13.08 14.58 13.12
C PRO A 150 -12.09 15.77 13.23
N ASN A 151 -12.60 16.97 13.52
CA ASN A 151 -11.84 18.17 13.88
C ASN A 151 -11.83 18.31 15.42
N PRO A 152 -10.70 18.57 16.10
CA PRO A 152 -9.36 18.87 15.56
C PRO A 152 -8.62 17.67 14.95
N PRO A 153 -7.59 17.92 14.11
CA PRO A 153 -6.78 16.87 13.48
C PRO A 153 -6.29 15.81 14.48
N LEU A 154 -6.38 14.53 14.11
CA LEU A 154 -6.17 13.43 15.07
C LEU A 154 -4.73 13.33 15.57
N TYR A 155 -3.75 13.77 14.77
CA TYR A 155 -2.34 13.72 15.17
C TYR A 155 -2.06 14.55 16.44
N THR A 156 -2.85 15.62 16.66
CA THR A 156 -2.73 16.50 17.84
C THR A 156 -2.93 15.76 19.16
N LEU A 157 -3.70 14.67 19.15
CA LEU A 157 -3.95 13.83 20.33
C LEU A 157 -2.73 12.97 20.70
N ALA A 158 -1.81 12.76 19.77
CA ALA A 158 -0.65 11.90 19.94
C ALA A 158 0.69 12.65 19.89
N LEU A 159 0.70 13.98 19.78
CA LEU A 159 1.93 14.78 19.81
C LEU A 159 2.64 14.70 21.17
N SER A 160 3.96 14.59 21.15
CA SER A 160 4.79 14.79 22.35
C SER A 160 4.64 16.21 22.89
N ASP A 161 4.77 16.36 24.21
CA ASP A 161 4.65 17.67 24.85
C ASP A 161 5.69 18.65 24.30
N ASN A 162 5.23 19.83 23.85
CA ASN A 162 6.05 20.86 23.20
C ASN A 162 6.74 20.41 21.90
N ALA A 163 6.25 19.36 21.24
CA ALA A 163 6.72 18.96 19.93
C ALA A 163 5.74 19.38 18.83
N GLU A 164 6.28 19.76 17.67
CA GLU A 164 5.47 20.15 16.51
C GLU A 164 5.15 18.96 15.59
N VAL A 165 6.04 17.95 15.52
CA VAL A 165 5.95 16.85 14.54
C VAL A 165 6.06 15.47 15.20
N MET A 166 6.65 15.40 16.39
CA MET A 166 6.97 14.14 17.03
C MET A 166 5.73 13.50 17.66
N ILE A 167 5.38 12.31 17.16
CA ILE A 167 4.32 11.47 17.73
C ILE A 167 4.88 10.70 18.92
N ASP A 168 4.27 10.89 20.08
CA ASP A 168 4.50 10.11 21.27
C ASP A 168 3.84 8.73 21.15
N ARG A 169 4.66 7.68 21.22
CA ARG A 169 4.17 6.30 21.07
C ARG A 169 3.20 5.90 22.18
N VAL A 170 3.40 6.37 23.42
CA VAL A 170 2.52 6.03 24.55
C VAL A 170 1.18 6.71 24.37
N LYS A 171 1.15 7.99 23.97
CA LYS A 171 -0.10 8.69 23.63
C LYS A 171 -0.80 8.04 22.44
N PHE A 172 -0.05 7.65 21.41
CA PHE A 172 -0.61 6.89 20.29
C PHE A 172 -1.23 5.58 20.76
N ASP A 173 -0.55 4.81 21.60
CA ASP A 173 -1.00 3.49 22.04
C ASP A 173 -2.29 3.50 22.87
N VAL A 174 -2.59 4.61 23.56
CA VAL A 174 -3.86 4.76 24.30
C VAL A 174 -5.03 5.19 23.42
N LEU A 175 -4.80 5.64 22.18
CA LEU A 175 -5.89 6.01 21.28
C LEU A 175 -6.77 4.80 20.93
N PRO A 176 -8.09 5.01 20.73
CA PRO A 176 -8.95 4.01 20.12
C PRO A 176 -8.36 3.51 18.80
N PHE A 177 -8.52 2.22 18.50
CA PHE A 177 -7.91 1.61 17.32
C PHE A 177 -8.31 2.32 16.01
N GLU A 178 -9.58 2.72 15.89
CA GLU A 178 -10.07 3.50 14.75
C GLU A 178 -9.40 4.89 14.65
N SER A 179 -9.16 5.56 15.79
CA SER A 179 -8.43 6.83 15.82
C SER A 179 -6.99 6.66 15.35
N LYS A 180 -6.31 5.56 15.72
CA LYS A 180 -4.96 5.23 15.23
C LYS A 180 -4.93 5.06 13.71
N LEU A 181 -5.92 4.35 13.15
CA LEU A 181 -6.07 4.16 11.72
C LEU A 181 -6.29 5.50 11.00
N ASN A 182 -7.26 6.28 11.49
CA ASN A 182 -7.64 7.57 10.90
C ASN A 182 -6.53 8.62 10.99
N MET A 183 -5.71 8.62 12.05
CA MET A 183 -4.56 9.52 12.17
C MET A 183 -3.59 9.38 10.99
N PHE A 184 -3.20 8.15 10.63
CA PHE A 184 -2.33 7.94 9.47
C PHE A 184 -3.05 8.13 8.14
N ARG A 185 -4.36 7.84 8.07
CA ARG A 185 -5.14 8.11 6.86
C ARG A 185 -5.21 9.61 6.56
N GLU A 186 -5.39 10.44 7.59
CA GLU A 186 -5.36 11.90 7.51
C GLU A 186 -4.02 12.39 6.95
N GLU A 187 -2.90 11.94 7.52
CA GLU A 187 -1.54 12.22 7.02
C GLU A 187 -1.39 11.82 5.54
N MET A 188 -1.83 10.61 5.16
CA MET A 188 -1.79 10.15 3.76
C MET A 188 -2.64 11.03 2.84
N CYS A 189 -3.81 11.52 3.29
CA CYS A 189 -4.64 12.44 2.53
C CYS A 189 -3.96 13.81 2.35
N VAL A 190 -3.31 14.36 3.39
CA VAL A 190 -2.55 15.60 3.30
C VAL A 190 -1.38 15.46 2.33
N ILE A 191 -0.61 14.37 2.43
CA ILE A 191 0.49 14.07 1.50
C ILE A 191 -0.04 13.92 0.07
N ALA A 192 -1.18 13.25 -0.12
CA ALA A 192 -1.82 13.06 -1.42
C ALA A 192 -2.13 14.41 -2.08
N LEU A 193 -2.74 15.33 -1.32
CA LEU A 193 -3.05 16.69 -1.74
C LEU A 193 -1.79 17.49 -2.05
N GLU A 194 -0.86 17.56 -1.10
CA GLU A 194 0.36 18.38 -1.15
C GLU A 194 1.22 18.03 -2.38
N ARG A 195 1.34 16.73 -2.70
CA ARG A 195 2.35 16.25 -3.64
C ARG A 195 1.82 15.90 -5.02
N TRP A 196 0.55 15.53 -5.16
CA TRP A 196 0.01 15.07 -6.45
C TRP A 196 -1.24 15.82 -6.89
N VAL A 197 -2.26 15.95 -6.03
CA VAL A 197 -3.53 16.56 -6.47
C VAL A 197 -3.36 18.06 -6.73
N ILE A 198 -2.77 18.80 -5.78
CA ILE A 198 -2.64 20.26 -5.89
C ILE A 198 -1.59 20.66 -6.93
N PRO A 199 -0.38 20.05 -6.98
CA PRO A 199 0.62 20.43 -7.98
C PRO A 199 0.23 20.08 -9.42
N SER A 200 -0.62 19.06 -9.61
CA SER A 200 -1.11 18.67 -10.95
C SER A 200 -2.33 19.47 -11.41
N ASP A 201 -2.80 20.45 -10.62
CA ASP A 201 -4.07 21.15 -10.82
C ASP A 201 -5.25 20.18 -11.05
N GLY A 202 -5.29 19.09 -10.27
CA GLY A 202 -6.37 18.10 -10.33
C GLY A 202 -6.29 17.09 -11.47
N LYS A 203 -5.18 17.04 -12.23
CA LYS A 203 -4.98 16.04 -13.30
C LYS A 203 -4.74 14.63 -12.76
N ILE A 204 -4.18 14.50 -11.55
CA ILE A 204 -4.00 13.21 -10.88
C ILE A 204 -5.23 12.92 -10.01
N HIS A 205 -5.83 11.75 -10.22
CA HIS A 205 -7.00 11.31 -9.48
C HIS A 205 -6.71 11.14 -7.97
N PRO A 206 -7.58 11.64 -7.07
CA PRO A 206 -7.38 11.56 -5.61
C PRO A 206 -7.11 10.16 -5.06
N ALA A 207 -7.81 9.13 -5.56
CA ALA A 207 -7.58 7.76 -5.12
C ALA A 207 -6.17 7.29 -5.49
N LEU A 208 -5.67 7.64 -6.69
CA LEU A 208 -4.31 7.30 -7.09
C LEU A 208 -3.28 8.08 -6.26
N ALA A 209 -3.50 9.38 -6.06
CA ALA A 209 -2.66 10.21 -5.21
C ALA A 209 -2.58 9.64 -3.78
N TYR A 210 -3.69 9.15 -3.23
CA TYR A 210 -3.73 8.49 -1.94
C TYR A 210 -2.95 7.17 -1.92
N LEU A 211 -3.04 6.33 -2.96
CA LEU A 211 -2.23 5.12 -3.06
C LEU A 211 -0.71 5.43 -3.07
N TYR A 212 -0.30 6.46 -3.81
CA TYR A 212 1.09 6.93 -3.77
C TYR A 212 1.46 7.49 -2.40
N ALA A 213 0.53 8.15 -1.71
CA ALA A 213 0.75 8.63 -0.35
C ALA A 213 0.91 7.47 0.65
N VAL A 214 0.12 6.40 0.57
CA VAL A 214 0.28 5.20 1.40
C VAL A 214 1.67 4.61 1.22
N GLN A 215 2.08 4.35 -0.03
CA GLN A 215 3.41 3.87 -0.37
C GLN A 215 4.49 4.79 0.23
N LYS A 216 4.42 6.08 -0.06
CA LYS A 216 5.42 7.06 0.39
C LYS A 216 5.46 7.18 1.91
N THR A 217 4.33 7.05 2.59
CA THR A 217 4.27 7.09 4.06
C THR A 217 5.05 5.92 4.64
N VAL A 218 4.84 4.71 4.10
CA VAL A 218 5.55 3.51 4.53
C VAL A 218 7.03 3.57 4.16
N THR A 219 7.38 3.88 2.91
CA THR A 219 8.75 3.77 2.40
C THR A 219 9.61 4.97 2.76
N ASN A 220 8.99 6.15 2.93
CA ASN A 220 9.72 7.41 2.98
C ASN A 220 9.43 8.36 4.13
N LEU A 221 8.34 8.25 4.87
CA LEU A 221 8.01 9.23 5.91
C LEU A 221 7.97 8.62 7.31
N THR A 222 7.79 7.31 7.39
CA THR A 222 7.77 6.57 8.66
C THR A 222 8.89 5.54 8.74
N LYS A 223 9.18 5.10 9.96
CA LYS A 223 10.09 3.98 10.27
C LYS A 223 9.62 3.24 11.52
N ASN A 224 10.23 2.07 11.77
CA ASN A 224 10.04 1.29 13.00
C ASN A 224 8.55 0.97 13.24
N TRP A 225 8.06 1.23 14.45
CA TRP A 225 6.70 0.91 14.88
C TRP A 225 5.62 1.57 14.01
N ALA A 226 5.88 2.77 13.47
CA ALA A 226 4.89 3.50 12.67
C ALA A 226 4.71 2.86 11.30
N SER A 227 5.81 2.53 10.62
CA SER A 227 5.75 1.75 9.37
C SER A 227 5.13 0.37 9.63
N GLN A 228 5.47 -0.27 10.74
CA GLN A 228 4.91 -1.56 11.09
C GLN A 228 3.39 -1.48 11.30
N PHE A 229 2.89 -0.49 12.03
CA PHE A 229 1.46 -0.27 12.23
C PHE A 229 0.74 -0.07 10.90
N ILE A 230 1.30 0.71 9.98
CA ILE A 230 0.70 0.91 8.66
C ILE A 230 0.67 -0.40 7.86
N LEU A 231 1.77 -1.17 7.87
CA LEU A 231 1.84 -2.45 7.17
C LEU A 231 0.88 -3.50 7.73
N ASP A 232 0.77 -3.59 9.06
CA ASP A 232 -0.18 -4.49 9.75
C ASP A 232 -1.64 -4.17 9.37
N ASN A 233 -1.90 -2.93 8.94
CA ASN A 233 -3.23 -2.45 8.57
C ASN A 233 -3.31 -2.07 7.08
N LEU A 234 -2.38 -2.55 6.25
CA LEU A 234 -2.26 -2.12 4.86
C LEU A 234 -3.53 -2.38 4.06
N SER A 235 -4.14 -3.55 4.26
CA SER A 235 -5.41 -3.92 3.64
C SER A 235 -6.51 -2.92 3.99
N TRP A 236 -6.56 -2.47 5.25
CA TRP A 236 -7.51 -1.43 5.65
C TRP A 236 -7.25 -0.12 4.91
N TYR A 237 -6.01 0.37 4.88
CA TYR A 237 -5.68 1.62 4.19
C TYR A 237 -6.01 1.59 2.70
N LEU A 238 -5.69 0.49 2.02
CA LEU A 238 -5.92 0.35 0.59
C LEU A 238 -7.41 0.20 0.24
N ASN A 239 -8.22 -0.41 1.12
CA ASN A 239 -9.67 -0.56 0.89
C ASN A 239 -10.52 0.61 1.45
N ASN A 240 -9.99 1.48 2.32
CA ASN A 240 -10.75 2.53 3.01
C ASN A 240 -10.32 3.95 2.61
N PHE A 241 -10.08 4.16 1.32
CA PHE A 241 -9.99 5.51 0.75
C PHE A 241 -11.28 6.29 1.04
N ASP A 242 -11.16 7.48 1.64
CA ASP A 242 -12.30 8.34 1.95
C ASP A 242 -12.19 9.68 1.21
N ARG A 243 -13.10 9.87 0.24
CA ARG A 243 -13.17 11.09 -0.56
C ARG A 243 -13.51 12.34 0.26
N LYS A 244 -14.11 12.19 1.44
CA LYS A 244 -14.51 13.34 2.27
C LYS A 244 -13.35 14.26 2.58
N PHE A 245 -12.16 13.71 2.82
CA PHE A 245 -10.93 14.49 3.04
C PHE A 245 -10.63 15.43 1.86
N PHE A 246 -10.80 14.96 0.62
CA PHE A 246 -10.58 15.75 -0.59
C PHE A 246 -11.72 16.75 -0.86
N ASN A 247 -12.96 16.35 -0.59
CA ASN A 247 -14.13 17.24 -0.72
C ASN A 247 -14.08 18.42 0.26
N ASN A 248 -13.57 18.19 1.48
CA ASN A 248 -13.35 19.25 2.46
C ASN A 248 -12.35 20.29 1.92
N PHE A 249 -11.27 19.84 1.29
CA PHE A 249 -10.31 20.71 0.63
C PHE A 249 -10.92 21.53 -0.51
N LEU A 250 -11.71 20.88 -1.38
CA LEU A 250 -12.39 21.58 -2.48
C LEU A 250 -13.32 22.68 -1.97
N THR A 251 -14.10 22.34 -0.95
CA THR A 251 -15.04 23.27 -0.31
C THR A 251 -14.30 24.44 0.34
N ALA A 252 -13.24 24.19 1.08
CA ALA A 252 -12.45 25.22 1.76
C ALA A 252 -11.74 26.18 0.77
N THR A 253 -11.38 25.69 -0.42
CA THR A 253 -10.64 26.49 -1.42
C THR A 253 -11.51 27.08 -2.52
N GLY A 254 -12.79 26.69 -2.61
CA GLY A 254 -13.68 27.06 -3.71
C GLY A 254 -13.18 26.56 -5.07
N LYS A 255 -12.29 25.57 -5.10
CA LYS A 255 -11.78 24.98 -6.34
C LYS A 255 -12.75 23.94 -6.87
N GLU A 256 -12.90 23.94 -8.18
CA GLU A 256 -13.44 22.80 -8.91
C GLU A 256 -12.23 21.97 -9.36
N ILE A 257 -11.98 20.83 -8.70
CA ILE A 257 -11.26 19.75 -9.39
C ILE A 257 -12.27 19.21 -10.41
N PRO A 258 -11.89 19.03 -11.70
CA PRO A 258 -12.81 18.54 -12.73
C PRO A 258 -13.65 17.41 -12.17
N SER A 259 -14.97 17.50 -12.35
CA SER A 259 -15.98 16.64 -11.74
C SER A 259 -15.68 15.17 -12.02
N PHE A 260 -14.87 14.54 -11.17
CA PHE A 260 -14.82 13.11 -11.07
C PHE A 260 -15.94 12.77 -10.10
N ILE A 261 -17.09 12.37 -10.66
CA ILE A 261 -18.13 11.70 -9.88
C ILE A 261 -17.51 10.37 -9.44
N ILE A 262 -17.01 10.33 -8.20
CA ILE A 262 -16.38 9.15 -7.61
C ILE A 262 -17.28 8.67 -6.49
N ASP A 263 -18.35 7.98 -6.86
CA ASP A 263 -18.96 7.01 -5.97
C ASP A 263 -18.19 5.70 -6.13
N GLY A 264 -17.68 5.10 -5.06
CA GLY A 264 -17.27 3.71 -5.13
C GLY A 264 -16.20 3.22 -4.19
N GLU A 265 -16.31 1.93 -3.89
CA GLU A 265 -15.27 1.14 -3.24
C GLU A 265 -14.15 0.85 -4.25
N LEU A 266 -12.89 1.03 -3.84
CA LEU A 266 -11.74 0.58 -4.61
C LEU A 266 -11.74 -0.95 -4.63
N THR A 267 -11.98 -1.56 -5.78
CA THR A 267 -12.08 -3.03 -5.88
C THR A 267 -10.74 -3.67 -6.20
N THR A 268 -9.96 -3.05 -7.08
CA THR A 268 -8.66 -3.56 -7.52
C THR A 268 -7.73 -2.43 -7.97
N VAL A 269 -6.43 -2.57 -7.64
CA VAL A 269 -5.36 -1.80 -8.26
C VAL A 269 -4.58 -2.73 -9.16
N HIS A 270 -4.39 -2.37 -10.43
CA HIS A 270 -3.46 -3.10 -11.30
C HIS A 270 -2.23 -2.24 -11.55
N CYS A 271 -1.06 -2.70 -11.09
CA CYS A 271 0.20 -2.07 -11.45
C CYS A 271 0.97 -2.91 -12.47
N LYS A 272 1.14 -2.35 -13.66
CA LYS A 272 2.20 -2.76 -14.60
C LYS A 272 3.07 -1.54 -14.88
N THR A 273 4.36 -1.68 -14.64
CA THR A 273 5.40 -0.75 -15.13
C THR A 273 5.12 0.74 -14.83
N GLY A 274 4.77 1.08 -13.58
CA GLY A 274 4.61 2.48 -13.15
C GLY A 274 3.22 3.09 -13.39
N HIS A 275 2.29 2.37 -14.01
CA HIS A 275 0.90 2.79 -14.16
C HIS A 275 0.02 2.09 -13.13
N ALA A 276 -0.94 2.80 -12.56
CA ALA A 276 -1.97 2.22 -11.70
C ALA A 276 -3.31 2.31 -12.41
N ILE A 277 -3.96 1.16 -12.57
CA ILE A 277 -5.38 1.11 -12.93
C ILE A 277 -6.15 1.06 -11.63
N VAL A 278 -6.93 2.09 -11.34
CA VAL A 278 -7.81 2.17 -10.18
C VAL A 278 -9.20 1.72 -10.62
N GLU A 279 -9.64 0.55 -10.18
CA GLU A 279 -11.01 0.07 -10.42
C GLU A 279 -11.91 0.50 -9.25
N TYR A 280 -13.00 1.20 -9.55
CA TYR A 280 -14.01 1.57 -8.55
C TYR A 280 -15.42 1.24 -9.03
N VAL A 281 -16.32 0.96 -8.08
CA VAL A 281 -17.72 0.62 -8.36
C VAL A 281 -18.62 1.79 -7.99
N TYR A 282 -19.22 2.48 -8.96
CA TYR A 282 -20.10 3.61 -8.68
C TYR A 282 -21.57 3.25 -8.93
N GLN A 283 -22.47 3.94 -8.21
CA GLN A 283 -23.91 3.82 -8.38
C GLN A 283 -24.44 5.11 -9.04
N ASP A 284 -25.19 5.00 -10.13
CA ASP A 284 -25.82 6.17 -10.75
C ASP A 284 -27.09 6.62 -10.03
N GLU A 285 -27.66 7.74 -10.47
CA GLU A 285 -28.91 8.31 -9.93
C GLU A 285 -30.12 7.38 -10.06
N SER A 286 -30.07 6.38 -10.95
CA SER A 286 -31.10 5.36 -11.12
C SER A 286 -30.92 4.15 -10.19
N GLY A 287 -29.80 4.10 -9.44
CA GLY A 287 -29.45 3.01 -8.56
C GLY A 287 -28.67 1.87 -9.23
N GLN A 288 -28.28 2.01 -10.50
CA GLN A 288 -27.53 1.01 -11.25
C GLN A 288 -26.03 1.12 -10.93
N PHE A 289 -25.37 -0.02 -10.72
CA PHE A 289 -23.94 -0.07 -10.43
C PHE A 289 -23.11 -0.27 -11.70
N TYR A 290 -21.96 0.39 -11.76
CA TYR A 290 -20.98 0.27 -12.84
C TYR A 290 -19.57 0.12 -12.27
N LYS A 291 -18.72 -0.59 -13.01
CA LYS A 291 -17.27 -0.52 -12.81
C LYS A 291 -16.69 0.60 -13.67
N ALA A 292 -15.83 1.40 -13.07
CA ALA A 292 -15.06 2.43 -13.75
C ALA A 292 -13.57 2.23 -13.48
N TYR A 293 -12.76 2.67 -14.45
CA TYR A 293 -11.31 2.55 -14.41
C TYR A 293 -10.69 3.92 -14.60
N ASP A 294 -9.72 4.27 -13.76
CA ASP A 294 -8.86 5.42 -14.01
C ASP A 294 -7.41 4.98 -14.27
N MET A 295 -6.78 5.62 -15.24
CA MET A 295 -5.41 5.38 -15.69
C MET A 295 -4.68 6.70 -15.90
N THR A 296 -3.82 7.04 -14.95
CA THR A 296 -2.85 8.13 -15.09
C THR A 296 -1.45 7.59 -14.85
N ASP A 297 -0.48 8.09 -15.63
CA ASP A 297 0.94 7.81 -15.38
C ASP A 297 1.45 8.63 -14.19
N ARG A 298 2.75 8.47 -13.86
CA ARG A 298 3.38 9.18 -12.73
C ARG A 298 3.51 10.68 -12.99
N GLU A 299 3.43 11.08 -14.26
CA GLU A 299 3.55 12.44 -14.76
C GLU A 299 2.18 13.14 -14.86
N GLY A 300 1.09 12.44 -14.52
CA GLY A 300 -0.27 12.97 -14.62
C GLY A 300 -0.79 13.03 -16.06
N ASN A 301 -0.11 12.40 -17.01
CA ASN A 301 -0.68 12.18 -18.33
C ASN A 301 -1.73 11.09 -18.23
N ARG A 302 -2.89 11.40 -18.80
CA ARG A 302 -3.95 10.42 -18.96
C ARG A 302 -3.50 9.38 -19.99
N ILE A 303 -3.41 8.13 -19.57
CA ILE A 303 -3.08 7.02 -20.48
C ILE A 303 -4.39 6.60 -21.14
N SER A 304 -4.79 7.40 -22.14
CA SER A 304 -5.97 7.29 -23.00
C SER A 304 -7.37 7.32 -22.35
N TRP A 305 -8.09 8.37 -22.77
CA TRP A 305 -9.54 8.58 -23.03
C TRP A 305 -10.61 8.12 -22.02
N GLU A 306 -11.59 9.01 -21.86
CA GLU A 306 -12.87 8.85 -21.17
C GLU A 306 -13.35 7.39 -21.09
N CYS A 307 -13.33 6.81 -19.90
CA CYS A 307 -13.88 5.47 -19.65
C CYS A 307 -15.43 5.49 -19.59
N SER A 308 -16.08 6.32 -20.40
CA SER A 308 -17.54 6.26 -20.62
C SER A 308 -17.93 5.01 -21.42
N GLU A 309 -16.99 4.42 -22.19
CA GLU A 309 -17.21 3.22 -22.99
C GLU A 309 -17.07 1.89 -22.21
N TRP A 310 -16.61 1.93 -20.95
CA TRP A 310 -16.46 0.74 -20.09
C TRP A 310 -17.26 0.82 -18.79
N LEU A 311 -18.40 1.51 -18.84
CA LEU A 311 -19.46 1.34 -17.86
C LEU A 311 -20.04 -0.06 -18.00
N ILE A 312 -19.37 -1.05 -17.42
CA ILE A 312 -19.88 -2.42 -17.38
C ILE A 312 -20.96 -2.41 -16.31
N PRO A 313 -22.25 -2.59 -16.67
CA PRO A 313 -23.31 -2.71 -15.69
C PRO A 313 -22.99 -3.94 -14.86
N VAL A 314 -22.72 -3.75 -13.57
CA VAL A 314 -22.55 -4.85 -12.64
C VAL A 314 -23.87 -5.05 -11.92
N LYS A 315 -24.22 -6.31 -11.69
CA LYS A 315 -25.28 -6.62 -10.73
C LYS A 315 -24.87 -6.00 -9.39
N PRO A 316 -25.81 -5.47 -8.59
CA PRO A 316 -25.50 -5.03 -7.24
C PRO A 316 -24.69 -6.13 -6.58
N VAL A 317 -23.53 -5.77 -6.02
CA VAL A 317 -22.76 -6.70 -5.21
C VAL A 317 -23.63 -6.94 -3.98
N THR A 318 -24.56 -7.90 -4.09
CA THR A 318 -25.09 -8.57 -2.93
C THR A 318 -23.87 -9.15 -2.28
N LYS A 319 -23.42 -8.49 -1.21
CA LYS A 319 -22.58 -9.10 -0.20
C LYS A 319 -23.03 -10.55 -0.05
N THR A 320 -22.30 -11.49 -0.62
CA THR A 320 -22.20 -12.80 0.00
C THR A 320 -21.26 -12.56 1.18
N ILE A 321 -21.80 -11.90 2.22
CA ILE A 321 -21.47 -12.35 3.56
C ILE A 321 -21.93 -13.79 3.53
N ALA A 322 -20.99 -14.73 3.52
CA ALA A 322 -21.32 -16.08 3.93
C ALA A 322 -21.86 -15.95 5.35
N VAL A 323 -23.18 -15.90 5.47
CA VAL A 323 -23.87 -16.22 6.71
C VAL A 323 -23.54 -17.70 6.92
N TYR A 324 -22.70 -17.98 7.90
CA TYR A 324 -22.61 -19.32 8.44
C TYR A 324 -23.98 -19.59 9.08
N GLU A 325 -24.83 -20.36 8.40
CA GLU A 325 -25.90 -21.08 9.09
C GLU A 325 -25.23 -22.21 9.88
N GLU A 326 -25.49 -22.23 11.18
CA GLU A 326 -25.14 -23.34 12.06
C GLU A 326 -25.76 -24.64 11.54
N VAL A 327 -24.92 -25.65 11.32
CA VAL A 327 -25.26 -27.06 11.53
C VAL A 327 -24.07 -27.75 12.17
#